data_AF-A0A496W4P6-F1
#
_entry.id   AF-A0A496W4P6-F1
#
_cell.length_a   1.000
_cell.length_b   1.000
_cell.length_c   1.000
_cell.angle_alpha   90.00
_cell.angle_beta   90.00
_cell.angle_gamma   90.00
#
_symmetry.space_group_name_H-M   'P 1'
#
loop_
_entity.id
_entity.type
_entity.pdbx_description
1 polymer ?
#
loop_
_entity_poly.entity_id
_entity_poly.type
_entity_poly.pdbx_seq_one_letter_code
_entity_poly.pdbx_strand_id
1 'polypeptide(L)' 'MKSKEFKHWLAKQGATFMPGKGSHLKVYLNGHQSVLPMHATDLKKGTIEAIKKQLGLK' A
#
# COMPACT_ATOMS: atom_id res chain seq x y z
N MET A 1 -10.64 -0.48 -6.41
CA MET A 1 -10.38 -0.99 -5.04
C MET A 1 -10.05 0.21 -4.20
N LYS A 2 -10.73 0.37 -3.07
CA LYS A 2 -10.56 1.55 -2.22
C LYS A 2 -9.26 1.46 -1.43
N SER A 3 -8.67 2.61 -1.12
CA SER A 3 -7.40 2.67 -0.37
C SER A 3 -7.46 1.95 0.97
N LYS A 4 -8.60 2.02 1.66
CA LYS A 4 -8.84 1.31 2.94
C LYS A 4 -8.88 -0.21 2.76
N GLU A 5 -9.52 -0.70 1.70
CA GLU A 5 -9.58 -2.15 1.40
C GLU A 5 -8.20 -2.68 1.08
N PHE A 6 -7.43 -1.94 0.28
CA PHE A 6 -6.08 -2.34 -0.07
C PHE A 6 -5.13 -2.31 1.13
N LYS A 7 -5.26 -1.33 2.02
CA LYS A 7 -4.56 -1.31 3.31
C LYS A 7 -4.83 -2.58 4.11
N HIS A 8 -6.10 -2.98 4.24
CA HIS A 8 -6.47 -4.18 4.98
C HIS A 8 -5.93 -5.46 4.31
N TRP A 9 -5.95 -5.53 2.97
CA TRP A 9 -5.35 -6.63 2.23
C TRP A 9 -3.84 -6.73 2.46
N LEU A 10 -3.10 -5.61 2.41
CA LEU A 10 -1.67 -5.54 2.70
C LEU A 10 -1.36 -5.96 4.15
N ALA A 11 -2.19 -5.53 5.11
CA ALA A 11 -2.05 -5.94 6.51
C ALA A 11 -2.17 -7.46 6.68
N LYS A 12 -3.06 -8.12 5.94
CA LYS A 12 -3.18 -9.60 5.93
C LYS A 12 -1.94 -10.29 5.35
N GLN A 13 -1.17 -9.62 4.49
CA GLN A 13 0.11 -10.13 4.00
C GLN A 13 1.26 -9.90 5.00
N GLY A 14 0.99 -9.32 6.17
CA GLY A 14 2.00 -9.00 7.18
C GLY A 14 2.65 -7.63 7.02
N ALA A 15 2.09 -6.76 6.16
CA ALA A 15 2.64 -5.42 5.97
C ALA A 15 2.39 -4.52 7.20
N THR A 16 3.39 -3.70 7.53
CA THR A 16 3.30 -2.68 8.58
C THR A 16 3.22 -1.29 7.96
N PHE A 17 2.68 -0.32 8.72
CA PHE A 17 2.37 1.02 8.20
C PHE A 17 2.93 2.11 9.11
N MET A 18 3.52 3.13 8.49
CA MET A 18 3.93 4.36 9.17
C MET A 18 3.32 5.59 8.47
N PRO A 19 3.07 6.69 9.21
CA PRO A 19 2.63 7.93 8.60
C PRO A 19 3.68 8.46 7.61
N GLY A 20 3.23 8.87 6.43
CA GLY A 20 4.01 9.57 5.42
C GLY A 20 3.67 11.05 5.36
N LYS A 21 4.07 11.72 4.28
CA LYS A 21 3.69 13.11 4.03
C LYS A 21 2.21 13.18 3.60
N GLY A 22 1.43 14.04 4.27
CA GLY A 22 0.01 14.20 3.99
C GLY A 22 -0.80 12.94 4.31
N SER A 23 -1.78 12.61 3.48
CA SER A 23 -2.65 11.43 3.62
C SER A 23 -2.03 10.15 3.06
N HIS A 24 -0.70 10.02 3.05
CA HIS A 24 -0.01 8.83 2.56
C HIS A 24 0.50 7.97 3.71
N LEU A 25 0.53 6.65 3.52
CA LEU A 25 1.16 5.71 4.43
C LEU A 25 2.40 5.12 3.77
N LYS A 26 3.50 5.07 4.51
CA LYS A 26 4.64 4.21 4.16
C LYS A 26 4.28 2.78 4.53
N VAL A 27 4.44 1.85 3.60
CA VAL A 27 4.16 0.43 3.78
C VAL A 27 5.48 -0.32 3.79
N TYR A 28 5.66 -1.20 4.76
CA TYR A 28 6.86 -2.04 4.87
C TYR A 28 6.46 -3.51 4.91
N LEU A 29 7.16 -4.33 4.13
CA LEU A 29 6.93 -5.77 4.08
C LEU A 29 8.23 -6.50 3.71
N ASN A 30 8.70 -7.43 4.55
CA ASN A 30 9.88 -8.27 4.28
C ASN A 30 11.13 -7.48 3.82
N GLY A 31 11.40 -6.32 4.43
CA GLY A 31 12.52 -5.44 4.06
C GLY A 31 12.26 -4.54 2.83
N HIS A 32 11.13 -4.71 2.16
CA HIS A 32 10.67 -3.84 1.08
C HIS A 32 9.83 -2.68 1.61
N GLN A 33 9.80 -1.59 0.84
CA GLN A 33 9.01 -0.40 1.15
C GLN A 33 8.20 0.06 -0.06
N SER A 34 7.00 0.58 0.20
CA SER A 34 6.17 1.30 -0.78
C SER A 34 5.40 2.44 -0.11
N VAL A 35 4.61 3.18 -0.89
CA VAL A 35 3.77 4.29 -0.43
C VAL A 35 2.33 4.07 -0.90
N LEU A 36 1.40 4.05 0.05
CA LEU A 36 -0.03 3.90 -0.19
C LEU A 36 -0.74 5.24 -0.04
N PRO A 37 -1.38 5.78 -1.11
CA PRO A 37 -2.23 6.95 -0.97
C PRO A 37 -3.53 6.60 -0.25
N MET A 38 -3.93 7.38 0.77
CA MET A 38 -5.19 7.18 1.52
C MET A 38 -6.30 8.17 1.18
N HIS A 39 -6.04 9.18 0.34
CA HIS A 39 -7.07 10.13 -0.13
C HIS A 39 -7.81 9.66 -1.39
N ALA A 40 -7.37 8.57 -2.01
CA ALA A 40 -8.00 8.06 -3.23
C ALA A 40 -9.24 7.24 -2.89
N THR A 41 -10.38 7.60 -3.50
CA THR A 41 -11.63 6.82 -3.45
C THR A 41 -11.42 5.46 -4.12
N ASP A 42 -10.79 5.44 -5.30
CA ASP A 42 -10.41 4.23 -6.01
C ASP A 42 -8.96 4.26 -6.46
N LEU A 43 -8.23 3.20 -6.12
CA LEU A 43 -6.88 2.97 -6.62
C LEU A 43 -6.93 2.43 -8.04
N LYS A 44 -6.20 3.08 -8.95
CA LYS A 44 -5.98 2.58 -10.31
C LYS A 44 -5.22 1.25 -10.26
N LYS A 45 -5.54 0.35 -11.19
CA LYS A 45 -4.90 -0.98 -11.28
C LYS A 45 -3.37 -0.90 -11.32
N GLY A 46 -2.81 0.02 -12.11
CA GLY A 46 -1.36 0.24 -12.18
C GLY A 46 -0.73 0.67 -10.84
N THR A 47 -1.44 1.43 -10.01
CA THR A 47 -0.97 1.80 -8.66
C THR A 47 -0.90 0.57 -7.75
N ILE A 48 -1.92 -0.27 -7.78
CA ILE A 48 -1.98 -1.50 -6.99
C ILE A 48 -0.84 -2.44 -7.40
N GLU A 49 -0.66 -2.66 -8.70
CA GLU A 49 0.39 -3.52 -9.24
C GLU A 49 1.79 -2.98 -8.94
N ALA A 50 2.00 -1.66 -9.04
CA ALA A 50 3.26 -1.04 -8.66
C ALA A 50 3.58 -1.23 -7.18
N ILE A 51 2.60 -1.03 -6.29
CA ILE A 51 2.79 -1.22 -4.84
C ILE A 51 3.11 -2.69 -4.54
N LYS A 52 2.38 -3.65 -5.13
CA LYS A 52 2.67 -5.08 -4.97
C LYS A 52 4.09 -5.42 -5.42
N LYS A 53 4.49 -4.99 -6.62
CA LYS A 53 5.83 -5.19 -7.16
C LYS A 53 6.91 -4.62 -6.25
N GLN A 54 6.71 -3.39 -5.74
CA GLN A 54 7.64 -2.75 -4.82
C GLN A 54 7.78 -3.51 -3.50
N LEU A 55 6.69 -4.09 -3.01
CA LEU A 55 6.65 -4.89 -1.78
C LEU A 55 7.06 -6.36 -1.99
N GLY A 56 7.50 -6.73 -3.19
CA GLY A 56 7.88 -8.12 -3.50
C GLY A 56 6.71 -9.11 -3.55
N LEU A 57 5.48 -8.60 -3.65
CA LEU A 57 4.26 -9.39 -3.81
C LEU A 57 4.05 -9.68 -5.30
N LYS A 58 3.95 -10.97 -5.64
CA LYS A 58 3.58 -11.44 -7.00
C LYS A 58 2.10 -11.17 -7.29
#